data_AF-A0A952RJU0-F1
#
_entry.id   AF-A0A952RJU0-F1
#
_cell.length_a   1.000
_cell.length_b   1.000
_cell.length_c   1.000
_cell.angle_alpha   90.00
_cell.angle_beta   90.00
_cell.angle_gamma   90.00
#
_symmetry.space_group_name_H-M   'P 1'
#
loop_
_entity.id
_entity.type
_entity.pdbx_description
1 polymer ?
#
loop_
_entity_poly.entity_id
_entity_poly.type
_entity_poly.pdbx_seq_one_letter_code
_entity_poly.pdbx_strand_id
1 'polypeptide(L)'
;MIRAFEHVHGHLGWLGAALLVHPAVLLRNRKRRAHLAVASSTALITAGSALGLWLYVAYREQLKRDIFQGSPAVGLLFERKEHLAFAAVMFAWSGCATYFAAAGAKGDLAWTLRTVAFRSFVAAAALAILVAVLGTWVAVYKSF
;
A
#
# COMPACT_ATOMS: atom_id res chain seq x y z
N MET A 1 17.38 -13.67 -12.46
CA MET A 1 17.37 -12.84 -11.23
C MET A 1 16.15 -11.92 -11.15
N ILE A 2 15.76 -11.21 -12.23
CA ILE A 2 14.61 -10.27 -12.23
C ILE A 2 13.28 -10.93 -11.83
N ARG A 3 12.96 -12.13 -12.35
CA ARG A 3 11.74 -12.88 -11.96
C ARG A 3 11.61 -13.16 -10.46
N ALA A 4 12.72 -13.45 -9.78
CA ALA A 4 12.69 -13.68 -8.33
C ALA A 4 12.28 -12.40 -7.57
N PHE A 5 12.76 -11.23 -8.02
CA PHE A 5 12.35 -9.95 -7.44
C PHE A 5 10.88 -9.60 -7.73
N GLU A 6 10.35 -9.98 -8.90
CA GLU A 6 8.93 -9.83 -9.23
C GLU A 6 8.05 -10.66 -8.29
N HIS A 7 8.39 -11.93 -8.06
CA HIS A 7 7.68 -12.78 -7.10
C HIS A 7 7.77 -12.22 -5.68
N VAL A 8 8.96 -11.80 -5.23
CA VAL A 8 9.15 -11.20 -3.91
C VAL A 8 8.34 -9.92 -3.78
N HIS A 9 8.31 -9.05 -4.80
CA HIS A 9 7.50 -7.83 -4.78
C HIS A 9 5.99 -8.15 -4.69
N GLY A 10 5.52 -9.17 -5.42
CA GLY A 10 4.14 -9.64 -5.32
C GLY A 10 3.77 -10.13 -3.91
N HIS A 11 4.63 -10.93 -3.28
CA HIS A 11 4.45 -11.38 -1.91
C HIS A 11 4.51 -10.22 -0.90
N LEU A 12 5.43 -9.27 -1.09
CA LEU A 12 5.51 -8.06 -0.28
C LEU A 12 4.25 -7.19 -0.41
N GLY A 13 3.60 -7.18 -1.57
CA GLY A 13 2.31 -6.51 -1.76
C GLY A 13 1.22 -7.09 -0.85
N TRP A 14 1.07 -8.42 -0.84
CA TRP A 14 0.12 -9.09 0.05
C TRP A 14 0.50 -8.96 1.53
N LEU A 15 1.78 -9.08 1.87
CA LEU A 15 2.28 -8.89 3.23
C LEU A 15 2.01 -7.46 3.72
N GLY A 16 2.25 -6.45 2.87
CA GLY A 16 1.97 -5.04 3.16
C GLY A 16 0.49 -4.77 3.37
N ALA A 17 -0.37 -5.32 2.50
CA ALA A 17 -1.82 -5.24 2.64
C ALA A 17 -2.30 -5.85 3.96
N ALA A 18 -1.84 -7.06 4.30
CA ALA A 18 -2.14 -7.72 5.57
C ALA A 18 -1.65 -6.89 6.76
N LEU A 19 -0.42 -6.38 6.71
CA LEU A 19 0.17 -5.62 7.81
C LEU A 19 -0.57 -4.29 8.06
N LEU A 20 -1.10 -3.65 7.02
CA LEU A 20 -1.93 -2.43 7.13
C LEU A 20 -3.30 -2.66 7.77
N VAL A 21 -3.83 -3.89 7.73
CA VAL A 21 -5.08 -4.23 8.44
C VAL A 21 -4.88 -4.16 9.96
N HIS A 22 -3.68 -4.47 10.46
CA HIS A 22 -3.41 -4.43 11.91
C HIS A 22 -3.64 -3.06 12.57
N PRO A 23 -3.03 -1.94 12.10
CA PRO A 23 -3.33 -0.63 12.66
C PRO A 23 -4.79 -0.23 12.41
N ALA A 24 -5.41 -0.61 11.28
CA ALA A 24 -6.83 -0.33 11.04
C ALA A 24 -7.73 -1.00 12.10
N VAL A 25 -7.46 -2.25 12.47
CA VAL A 25 -8.21 -2.97 13.51
C VAL A 25 -7.89 -2.43 14.90
N LEU A 26 -6.61 -2.25 15.24
CA LEU A 26 -6.19 -1.81 16.57
C LEU A 26 -6.68 -0.38 16.89
N LEU A 27 -6.61 0.53 15.92
CA LEU A 27 -7.03 1.92 16.09
C LEU A 27 -8.55 2.10 16.08
N ARG A 28 -9.35 1.04 15.83
CA ARG A 28 -10.79 1.05 16.11
C ARG A 28 -11.06 1.42 17.57
N ASN A 29 -10.20 0.95 18.48
CA ASN A 29 -10.13 1.48 19.85
C ASN A 29 -8.99 2.51 19.95
N ARG A 30 -9.34 3.79 19.85
CA ARG A 30 -8.40 4.93 19.85
C ARG A 30 -7.49 5.02 21.07
N LYS A 31 -7.86 4.38 22.19
CA LYS A 31 -7.08 4.34 23.43
C LYS A 31 -5.93 3.31 23.40
N ARG A 32 -5.93 2.35 22.45
CA ARG A 32 -4.89 1.33 22.34
C ARG A 32 -3.57 1.93 21.83
N ARG A 33 -2.47 1.41 22.36
CA ARG A 33 -1.12 1.66 21.85
C ARG A 33 -0.87 0.72 20.68
N ALA A 34 -0.60 1.28 19.51
CA ALA A 34 -0.38 0.55 18.26
C ALA A 34 0.96 0.95 17.60
N HIS A 35 1.96 1.40 18.39
CA HIS A 35 3.22 1.96 17.87
C HIS A 35 3.92 1.02 16.89
N LEU A 36 4.09 -0.24 17.28
CA LEU A 36 4.75 -1.24 16.44
C LEU A 36 3.94 -1.51 15.16
N ALA A 37 2.62 -1.71 15.26
CA ALA A 37 1.77 -1.98 14.11
C ALA A 37 1.77 -0.81 13.11
N VAL A 38 1.71 0.43 13.59
CA VAL A 38 1.79 1.65 12.78
C VAL A 38 3.15 1.74 12.10
N ALA A 39 4.25 1.66 12.86
CA ALA A 39 5.59 1.81 12.32
C ALA A 39 5.94 0.68 11.33
N SER A 40 5.65 -0.58 11.68
CA SER A 40 5.98 -1.74 10.85
C SER A 40 5.16 -1.75 9.55
N SER A 41 3.87 -1.42 9.61
CA SER A 41 3.02 -1.36 8.40
C SER A 41 3.48 -0.25 7.45
N THR A 42 3.75 0.96 7.95
CA THR A 42 4.25 2.07 7.13
C THR A 42 5.63 1.79 6.57
N ALA A 43 6.54 1.20 7.35
CA ALA A 43 7.87 0.82 6.87
C ALA A 43 7.78 -0.24 5.76
N LEU A 44 6.96 -1.28 5.96
CA LEU A 44 6.83 -2.36 4.98
C LEU A 44 6.20 -1.89 3.67
N ILE A 45 5.12 -1.11 3.71
CA ILE A 45 4.52 -0.60 2.46
C ILE A 45 5.47 0.36 1.74
N THR A 46 6.25 1.16 2.48
CA THR A 46 7.26 2.04 1.89
C THR A 46 8.37 1.23 1.21
N ALA A 47 8.87 0.18 1.87
CA ALA A 47 9.88 -0.71 1.29
C ALA A 47 9.34 -1.44 0.06
N GLY A 48 8.10 -1.94 0.11
CA GLY A 48 7.43 -2.57 -1.03
C GLY A 48 7.29 -1.61 -2.21
N SER A 49 6.90 -0.36 -1.97
CA SER A 49 6.80 0.66 -3.02
C SER A 49 8.15 1.10 -3.56
N ALA A 50 9.19 1.22 -2.73
CA ALA A 50 10.55 1.52 -3.18
C ALA A 50 11.09 0.40 -4.08
N LEU A 51 10.89 -0.86 -3.68
CA LEU A 51 11.23 -2.02 -4.51
C LEU A 51 10.44 -2.01 -5.83
N GLY A 52 9.14 -1.68 -5.74
CA GLY A 52 8.27 -1.52 -6.91
C GLY A 52 8.87 -0.52 -7.89
N LEU A 53 9.15 0.72 -7.44
CA LEU A 53 9.75 1.79 -8.25
C LEU A 53 11.10 1.39 -8.87
N TRP A 54 11.93 0.68 -8.11
CA TRP A 54 13.24 0.23 -8.60
C TRP A 54 13.11 -0.80 -9.74
N LEU A 55 12.19 -1.76 -9.60
CA LEU A 55 11.88 -2.71 -10.68
C LEU A 55 11.17 -2.03 -11.86
N TYR A 56 10.44 -0.94 -11.59
CA TYR A 56 9.48 -0.35 -12.50
C TYR A 56 10.11 0.27 -13.75
N VAL A 57 11.26 0.94 -13.63
CA VAL A 57 11.82 1.77 -14.72
C VAL A 57 12.15 0.93 -15.96
N ALA A 58 12.87 -0.18 -15.78
CA ALA A 58 13.27 -1.04 -16.91
C ALA A 58 12.10 -1.91 -17.42
N TYR A 59 11.17 -2.26 -16.53
CA TYR A 59 10.12 -3.24 -16.81
C TYR A 59 8.88 -2.64 -17.49
N ARG A 60 8.53 -1.42 -17.10
CA ARG A 60 7.32 -0.73 -17.56
C ARG A 60 7.31 -0.52 -19.06
N GLU A 61 8.42 -0.06 -19.64
CA GLU A 61 8.43 0.38 -21.03
C GLU A 61 8.11 -0.76 -22.01
N GLN A 62 8.57 -1.97 -21.68
CA GLN A 62 8.31 -3.17 -22.49
C GLN A 62 6.94 -3.76 -22.18
N LEU A 63 6.60 -3.99 -20.90
CA LEU A 63 5.33 -4.65 -20.57
C LEU A 63 4.10 -3.84 -20.90
N LYS A 64 4.15 -2.52 -20.68
CA LYS A 64 2.99 -1.66 -20.93
C LYS A 64 2.59 -1.73 -22.40
N ARG A 65 3.55 -1.64 -23.32
CA ARG A 65 3.27 -1.71 -24.77
C ARG A 65 2.61 -3.04 -25.14
N ASP A 66 3.19 -4.15 -24.70
CA ASP A 66 2.65 -5.48 -25.00
C ASP A 66 1.25 -5.70 -24.42
N ILE A 67 1.01 -5.31 -23.16
CA ILE A 67 -0.30 -5.48 -22.52
C ILE A 67 -1.35 -4.63 -23.23
N PHE A 68 -1.03 -3.37 -23.59
CA PHE A 68 -1.96 -2.51 -24.31
C PHE A 68 -2.27 -3.02 -25.72
N GLN A 69 -1.31 -3.67 -26.38
CA GLN A 69 -1.55 -4.31 -27.68
C GLN A 69 -2.46 -5.53 -27.58
N GLY A 70 -2.31 -6.35 -26.53
CA GLY A 70 -3.14 -7.55 -26.33
C GLY A 70 -4.52 -7.26 -25.71
N SER A 71 -4.59 -6.35 -24.74
CA SER A 71 -5.84 -5.95 -24.08
C SER A 71 -5.71 -4.57 -23.43
N PRO A 72 -6.25 -3.50 -24.06
CA PRO A 72 -6.22 -2.14 -23.52
C PRO A 72 -6.86 -2.03 -22.12
N ALA A 73 -7.89 -2.83 -21.83
CA ALA A 73 -8.55 -2.83 -20.53
C ALA A 73 -7.59 -3.29 -19.41
N VAL A 74 -6.79 -4.33 -19.65
CA VAL A 74 -5.78 -4.80 -18.69
C VAL A 74 -4.65 -3.79 -18.56
N GLY A 75 -4.28 -3.12 -19.65
CA GLY A 75 -3.29 -2.04 -19.66
C GLY A 75 -3.71 -0.86 -18.76
N LEU A 76 -4.98 -0.45 -18.83
CA LEU A 76 -5.52 0.60 -17.96
C LEU A 76 -5.56 0.18 -16.48
N LEU A 77 -5.89 -1.08 -16.19
CA LEU A 77 -5.82 -1.61 -14.82
C LEU A 77 -4.39 -1.62 -14.29
N PHE A 78 -3.42 -1.96 -15.14
CA PHE A 78 -2.00 -1.91 -14.80
C PHE A 78 -1.55 -0.50 -14.42
N GLU A 79 -1.97 0.55 -15.14
CA GLU A 79 -1.63 1.93 -14.75
C GLU A 79 -2.35 2.39 -13.49
N ARG A 80 -3.64 2.04 -13.34
CA ARG A 80 -4.43 2.46 -12.18
C ARG A 80 -3.90 1.87 -10.88
N LYS A 81 -3.41 0.63 -10.89
CA LYS A 81 -2.88 -0.01 -9.67
C LYS A 81 -1.71 0.78 -9.07
N GLU A 82 -0.90 1.46 -9.88
CA GLU A 82 0.25 2.23 -9.39
C GLU A 82 -0.17 3.50 -8.67
N HIS A 83 -1.15 4.21 -9.22
CA HIS A 83 -1.73 5.39 -8.58
C HIS A 83 -2.40 5.00 -7.26
N LEU A 84 -3.08 3.85 -7.23
CA LEU A 84 -3.67 3.30 -6.01
C LEU A 84 -2.60 2.88 -4.99
N ALA A 85 -1.48 2.29 -5.44
CA ALA A 85 -0.37 1.91 -4.57
C ALA A 85 0.29 3.14 -3.96
N PHE A 86 0.53 4.17 -4.77
CA PHE A 86 1.04 5.46 -4.31
C PHE A 86 0.09 6.11 -3.31
N ALA A 87 -1.22 6.12 -3.58
CA ALA A 87 -2.22 6.61 -2.65
C ALA A 87 -2.20 5.83 -1.33
N ALA A 88 -2.07 4.50 -1.37
CA ALA A 88 -1.97 3.67 -0.17
C ALA A 88 -0.75 4.05 0.70
N VAL A 89 0.40 4.32 0.10
CA VAL A 89 1.60 4.83 0.79
C VAL A 89 1.33 6.18 1.43
N MET A 90 0.74 7.12 0.69
CA MET A 90 0.44 8.47 1.18
C MET A 90 -0.52 8.44 2.37
N PHE A 91 -1.55 7.58 2.32
CA PHE A 91 -2.45 7.36 3.44
C PHE A 91 -1.74 6.69 4.63
N ALA A 92 -0.88 5.70 4.40
CA ALA A 92 -0.11 5.07 5.48
C ALA A 92 0.80 6.07 6.20
N TRP A 93 1.47 6.97 5.46
CA TRP A 93 2.30 8.03 6.04
C TRP A 93 1.48 9.09 6.78
N SER A 94 0.35 9.51 6.21
CA SER A 94 -0.59 10.42 6.88
C SER A 94 -1.14 9.82 8.18
N GLY A 95 -1.47 8.52 8.16
CA GLY A 95 -1.91 7.79 9.34
C GLY A 95 -0.82 7.67 10.40
N CYS A 96 0.41 7.39 9.98
CA CYS A 96 1.58 7.33 10.85
C CYS A 96 1.86 8.68 11.52
N ALA A 97 1.96 9.75 10.74
CA ALA A 97 2.24 11.09 11.22
C ALA A 97 1.18 11.57 12.23
N THR A 98 -0.11 11.40 11.90
CA THR A 98 -1.21 11.80 12.79
C THR A 98 -1.28 10.93 14.05
N TYR A 99 -0.97 9.64 13.97
CA TYR A 99 -0.90 8.76 15.14
C TYR A 99 0.18 9.21 16.14
N PHE A 100 1.39 9.52 15.66
CA PHE A 100 2.48 9.96 16.53
C PHE A 100 2.30 11.40 17.00
N ALA A 101 1.77 12.30 16.17
CA ALA A 101 1.43 13.67 16.57
C ALA A 101 0.38 13.69 17.70
N ALA A 102 -0.55 12.73 17.71
CA ALA A 102 -1.56 12.62 18.77
C ALA A 102 -0.99 12.36 20.17
N ALA A 103 0.27 11.90 20.30
CA ALA A 103 0.90 11.68 21.60
C ALA A 103 1.23 13.00 22.34
N GLY A 104 1.50 14.08 21.60
CA GLY A 104 1.78 15.42 22.16
C GLY A 104 0.55 16.34 22.23
N ALA A 105 -0.55 15.99 21.57
CA ALA A 105 -1.76 16.78 21.54
C ALA A 105 -2.62 16.60 22.81
N LYS A 106 -3.48 17.60 23.11
CA LYS A 106 -4.42 17.57 24.24
C LYS A 106 -5.87 17.70 23.75
N GLY A 107 -6.81 17.20 24.56
CA GLY A 107 -8.25 17.36 24.35
C GLY A 107 -8.73 16.88 22.97
N ASP A 108 -9.56 17.68 22.33
CA ASP A 108 -10.24 17.35 21.07
C ASP A 108 -9.28 17.17 19.89
N LEU A 109 -8.13 17.86 19.90
CA LEU A 109 -7.12 17.70 18.85
C LEU A 109 -6.53 16.29 18.87
N ALA A 110 -6.21 15.75 20.05
CA ALA A 110 -5.70 14.38 20.17
C ALA A 110 -6.71 13.35 19.66
N TRP A 111 -7.99 13.55 19.97
CA TRP A 111 -9.07 12.67 19.48
C TRP A 111 -9.25 12.76 17.96
N THR A 112 -9.17 13.97 17.41
CA THR A 112 -9.27 14.22 15.96
C THR A 112 -8.11 13.54 15.22
N LEU A 113 -6.87 13.75 15.68
CA LEU A 113 -5.68 13.12 15.10
C LEU A 113 -5.75 11.58 15.13
N ARG A 114 -6.24 10.99 16.24
CA ARG A 114 -6.48 9.54 16.31
C ARG A 114 -7.54 9.05 15.34
N THR A 115 -8.57 9.85 15.09
CA THR A 115 -9.62 9.53 14.10
C THR A 115 -9.09 9.62 12.67
N VAL A 116 -8.30 10.64 12.36
CA VAL A 116 -7.62 10.76 11.07
C VAL A 116 -6.67 9.56 10.88
N ALA A 117 -5.86 9.23 11.88
CA ALA A 117 -4.97 8.07 11.83
C ALA A 117 -5.71 6.77 11.49
N PHE A 118 -6.80 6.49 12.21
CA PHE A 118 -7.64 5.32 11.93
C PHE A 118 -8.18 5.32 10.50
N ARG A 119 -8.79 6.42 10.04
CA ARG A 119 -9.36 6.52 8.69
C ARG A 119 -8.31 6.37 7.61
N SER A 120 -7.14 6.97 7.81
CA SER A 120 -6.00 6.85 6.90
C SER A 120 -5.51 5.41 6.79
N PHE A 121 -5.38 4.68 7.90
CA PHE A 121 -4.99 3.26 7.84
C PHE A 121 -6.06 2.35 7.22
N VAL A 122 -7.35 2.64 7.44
CA VAL A 122 -8.45 1.93 6.75
C VAL A 122 -8.37 2.17 5.23
N ALA A 123 -8.21 3.41 4.81
CA ALA A 123 -8.07 3.75 3.39
C ALA A 123 -6.82 3.09 2.77
N ALA A 124 -5.67 3.16 3.47
CA ALA A 124 -4.44 2.52 3.04
C ALA A 124 -4.60 1.01 2.87
N ALA A 125 -5.21 0.32 3.84
CA ALA A 125 -5.45 -1.11 3.79
C ALA A 125 -6.38 -1.49 2.62
N ALA A 126 -7.49 -0.77 2.43
CA ALA A 126 -8.42 -1.02 1.34
C ALA A 126 -7.75 -0.85 -0.03
N LEU A 127 -6.99 0.24 -0.23
CA LEU A 127 -6.25 0.49 -1.46
C LEU A 127 -5.17 -0.57 -1.69
N ALA A 128 -4.40 -0.94 -0.66
CA ALA A 128 -3.36 -1.96 -0.76
C ALA A 128 -3.94 -3.33 -1.17
N ILE A 129 -5.10 -3.71 -0.60
CA ILE A 129 -5.81 -4.94 -0.99
C ILE A 129 -6.25 -4.87 -2.46
N LEU A 130 -6.85 -3.75 -2.89
CA LEU A 130 -7.24 -3.56 -4.29
C LEU A 130 -6.03 -3.68 -5.23
N VAL A 131 -4.90 -3.07 -4.87
CA VAL A 131 -3.65 -3.16 -5.64
C VAL A 131 -3.14 -4.60 -5.69
N ALA A 132 -3.17 -5.33 -4.57
CA ALA A 132 -2.72 -6.73 -4.53
C ALA A 132 -3.60 -7.64 -5.40
N VAL A 133 -4.93 -7.43 -5.39
CA VAL A 133 -5.88 -8.14 -6.24
C VAL A 133 -5.62 -7.81 -7.73
N LEU A 134 -5.51 -6.54 -8.08
CA LEU A 134 -5.20 -6.12 -9.47
C LEU A 134 -3.84 -6.63 -9.94
N GLY A 135 -2.83 -6.59 -9.07
CA GLY A 135 -1.50 -7.14 -9.36
C GLY A 135 -1.55 -8.63 -9.63
N THR A 136 -2.30 -9.39 -8.81
CA THR A 136 -2.50 -10.83 -8.99
C THR A 136 -3.25 -11.12 -10.30
N TRP A 137 -4.29 -10.34 -10.62
CA TRP A 137 -5.01 -10.47 -11.89
C TRP A 137 -4.10 -10.26 -13.10
N VAL A 138 -3.30 -9.19 -13.09
CA VAL A 138 -2.36 -8.92 -14.19
C VAL A 138 -1.33 -10.06 -14.32
N ALA A 139 -0.82 -10.56 -13.18
CA ALA A 139 0.12 -11.69 -13.16
C ALA A 139 -0.47 -12.98 -13.73
N VAL A 140 -1.79 -13.21 -13.57
CA VAL A 140 -2.49 -14.34 -14.19
C VAL A 140 -2.67 -14.13 -15.69
N TYR A 141 -2.98 -12.90 -16.13
CA TYR A 141 -3.21 -12.60 -17.55
C TYR A 141 -1.94 -12.71 -18.40
N LYS A 142 -0.80 -12.29 -17.85
CA LYS A 142 0.52 -12.46 -18.45
C LYS A 142 1.38 -13.15 -17.40
N SER A 143 1.46 -14.48 -17.47
CA SER A 143 2.34 -15.26 -16.60
C SER A 143 3.77 -14.71 -16.74
N PHE A 144 4.32 -14.23 -15.63
CA PHE A 144 5.70 -13.77 -15.52
C PHE A 144 6.71 -14.92 -15.67
#